data_AF-A0A8H7VHV9-F1
#
_entry.id   AF-A0A8H7VHV9-F1
#
_cell.length_a   1.000
_cell.length_b   1.000
_cell.length_c   1.000
_cell.angle_alpha   90.00
_cell.angle_beta   90.00
_cell.angle_gamma   90.00
#
_symmetry.space_group_name_H-M   'P 1'
#
loop_
_entity.id
_entity.type
_entity.pdbx_description
1 polymer ?
#
loop_
_entity_poly.entity_id
_entity_poly.type
_entity_poly.pdbx_seq_one_letter_code
_entity_poly.pdbx_strand_id
1 'polypeptide(L)'
;MKSILNKFSPSYLSGFTQADGNFHISFQKVEKLSLGLRVSPKFTLTQHIKDKPLLEEIKSELGVGFISTSRDAVNYSVSSVPQIKNKILPLFEQSPLRAGKLESYLIFKKVVEMMENKEHLTKEGLAKIINMSYFMNTASSRTNDNRQELLKRIGFEGISEIEKLTIPTLSPINLDFIRGLTDGDGSFFIGFHSNGRITASYTVIQESSCKNVLEELVNYFGCGKVYDLSSSKSSRYQVENLNDICNKIIPHFKDNMLLTEKKTHFDLFAKACELIQNGSHKSKEGLMEIINLTYNMNKDGKGRKLTKEEYINLIELKFKSSSPLNIVPKLEDNNYGEIVDYDSAREEILKELKTTLITDKIELSDKSKLESLIDFDFTDIINKP
;
A
#
# COMPACT_ATOMS: atom_id res chain seq x y z
N MET A 1 -7.96 -27.18 -23.35
CA MET A 1 -7.51 -25.77 -23.26
C MET A 1 -6.18 -25.76 -22.55
N LYS A 2 -5.08 -25.35 -23.20
CA LYS A 2 -3.78 -25.23 -22.55
C LYS A 2 -3.87 -24.15 -21.48
N SER A 3 -3.49 -24.51 -20.25
CA SER A 3 -3.25 -23.62 -19.11
C SER A 3 -2.63 -22.31 -19.59
N ILE A 4 -3.41 -21.23 -19.57
CA ILE A 4 -2.86 -19.89 -19.65
C ILE A 4 -2.46 -19.61 -18.21
N LEU A 5 -1.15 -19.44 -17.98
CA LEU A 5 -0.47 -19.06 -16.73
C LEU A 5 0.12 -20.23 -15.93
N ASN A 6 1.37 -20.55 -16.23
CA ASN A 6 2.17 -21.43 -15.37
C ASN A 6 2.81 -20.65 -14.19
N LYS A 7 2.74 -19.31 -14.16
CA LYS A 7 3.33 -18.49 -13.08
C LYS A 7 2.39 -17.51 -12.35
N PHE A 8 1.37 -16.95 -13.01
CA PHE A 8 0.42 -16.01 -12.36
C PHE A 8 -1.02 -16.50 -12.49
N SER A 9 -1.72 -16.89 -11.44
CA SER A 9 -3.13 -17.25 -11.64
C SER A 9 -3.97 -16.05 -12.13
N PRO A 10 -5.10 -16.28 -12.84
CA PRO A 10 -6.04 -15.20 -13.17
C PRO A 10 -6.49 -14.41 -11.93
N SER A 11 -6.60 -15.09 -10.78
CA SER A 11 -6.92 -14.45 -9.50
C SER A 11 -5.81 -13.52 -9.02
N TYR A 12 -4.54 -13.92 -9.11
CA TYR A 12 -3.42 -13.04 -8.79
C TYR A 12 -3.44 -11.77 -9.65
N LEU A 13 -3.55 -11.92 -10.98
CA LEU A 13 -3.59 -10.76 -11.88
C LEU A 13 -4.81 -9.86 -11.61
N SER A 14 -5.92 -10.43 -11.17
CA SER A 14 -7.12 -9.67 -10.79
C SER A 14 -6.91 -8.88 -9.51
N GLY A 15 -6.32 -9.48 -8.48
CA GLY A 15 -5.95 -8.77 -7.26
C GLY A 15 -4.95 -7.64 -7.51
N PHE A 16 -3.93 -7.91 -8.33
CA PHE A 16 -2.93 -6.92 -8.69
C PHE A 16 -3.51 -5.78 -9.53
N THR A 17 -4.45 -6.10 -10.44
CA THR A 17 -5.22 -5.11 -11.20
C THR A 17 -6.18 -4.31 -10.32
N GLN A 18 -6.71 -4.90 -9.26
CA GLN A 18 -7.58 -4.22 -8.30
C GLN A 18 -6.82 -3.08 -7.59
N ALA A 19 -5.54 -3.30 -7.27
CA ALA A 19 -4.65 -2.28 -6.72
C ALA A 19 -4.18 -1.28 -7.80
N ASP A 20 -3.40 -1.76 -8.77
CA ASP A 20 -2.59 -0.90 -9.65
C ASP A 20 -3.03 -0.87 -11.12
N GLY A 21 -4.19 -1.47 -11.40
CA GLY A 21 -4.74 -1.57 -12.74
C GLY A 21 -5.67 -0.43 -13.13
N ASN A 22 -5.60 -0.10 -14.42
CA ASN A 22 -6.44 0.91 -15.05
C ASN A 22 -7.03 0.39 -16.38
N PHE A 23 -8.35 0.52 -16.49
CA PHE A 23 -9.09 0.37 -17.75
C PHE A 23 -9.45 1.76 -18.26
N HIS A 24 -9.05 2.06 -19.49
CA HIS A 24 -9.23 3.38 -20.06
C HIS A 24 -9.72 3.31 -21.50
N ILE A 25 -10.62 4.22 -21.87
CA ILE A 25 -11.09 4.41 -23.25
C ILE A 25 -10.78 5.85 -23.66
N SER A 26 -9.76 6.09 -24.49
CA SER A 26 -9.45 7.45 -24.95
C SER A 26 -10.15 7.77 -26.27
N PHE A 27 -10.39 9.07 -26.49
CA PHE A 27 -10.92 9.62 -27.73
C PHE A 27 -9.90 10.59 -28.32
N GLN A 28 -9.31 10.24 -29.46
CA GLN A 28 -8.35 11.09 -30.16
C GLN A 28 -9.03 11.76 -31.36
N LYS A 29 -8.87 13.08 -31.48
CA LYS A 29 -9.32 13.85 -32.65
C LYS A 29 -8.43 13.50 -33.85
N VAL A 30 -9.02 12.95 -34.90
CA VAL A 30 -8.31 12.56 -36.13
C VAL A 30 -9.17 12.94 -37.33
N GLU A 31 -8.84 14.05 -37.99
CA GLU A 31 -9.64 14.66 -39.06
C GLU A 31 -9.86 13.74 -40.27
N LYS A 32 -8.91 12.83 -40.53
CA LYS A 32 -8.98 11.89 -41.66
C LYS A 32 -10.02 10.77 -41.49
N LEU A 33 -10.62 10.62 -40.30
CA LEU A 33 -11.64 9.61 -40.04
C LEU A 33 -13.03 10.17 -40.38
N SER A 34 -13.94 9.31 -40.84
CA SER A 34 -15.32 9.68 -41.22
C SER A 34 -16.08 10.44 -40.13
N LEU A 35 -15.87 10.07 -38.86
CA LEU A 35 -16.48 10.72 -37.70
C LEU A 35 -15.48 11.64 -36.95
N GLY A 36 -14.28 11.85 -37.50
CA GLY A 36 -13.28 12.76 -36.93
C GLY A 36 -12.71 12.37 -35.55
N LEU A 37 -13.00 11.15 -35.07
CA LEU A 37 -12.62 10.62 -33.77
C LEU A 37 -12.15 9.17 -33.85
N ARG A 38 -11.06 8.86 -33.15
CA ARG A 38 -10.56 7.51 -32.92
C ARG A 38 -10.84 7.11 -31.47
N VAL A 39 -11.51 5.98 -31.28
CA VAL A 39 -11.64 5.32 -29.96
C VAL A 39 -10.41 4.43 -29.74
N SER A 40 -9.82 4.50 -28.56
CA SER A 40 -8.70 3.63 -28.19
C SER A 40 -8.87 3.07 -26.77
N PRO A 41 -9.26 1.79 -26.63
CA PRO A 41 -9.22 1.09 -25.35
C PRO A 41 -7.77 0.80 -24.97
N LYS A 42 -7.45 0.94 -23.69
CA LYS A 42 -6.15 0.62 -23.11
C LYS A 42 -6.32 0.03 -21.71
N PHE A 43 -5.75 -1.15 -21.51
CA PHE A 43 -5.47 -1.72 -20.18
C PHE A 43 -4.04 -1.36 -19.78
N THR A 44 -3.82 -0.93 -18.54
CA THR A 44 -2.49 -0.59 -18.01
C THR A 44 -2.32 -1.08 -16.57
N LEU A 45 -1.15 -1.66 -16.28
CA LEU A 45 -0.63 -1.84 -14.92
C LEU A 45 0.53 -0.87 -14.74
N THR A 46 0.54 -0.08 -13.67
CA THR A 46 1.60 0.89 -13.38
C THR A 46 2.28 0.53 -12.06
N GLN A 47 3.60 0.51 -12.02
CA GLN A 47 4.39 0.26 -10.81
C GLN A 47 5.60 1.18 -10.72
N HIS A 48 6.25 1.19 -9.56
CA HIS A 48 7.56 1.80 -9.41
C HIS A 48 8.59 1.08 -10.29
N ILE A 49 9.60 1.81 -10.80
CA ILE A 49 10.60 1.27 -11.75
C ILE A 49 11.38 0.04 -11.23
N LYS A 50 11.42 -0.14 -9.90
CA LYS A 50 12.05 -1.30 -9.23
C LYS A 50 11.34 -2.62 -9.54
N ASP A 51 10.03 -2.57 -9.75
CA ASP A 51 9.20 -3.74 -10.06
C ASP A 51 9.04 -3.93 -11.59
N LYS A 52 9.90 -3.30 -12.39
CA LYS A 52 9.99 -3.54 -13.84
C LYS A 52 10.15 -5.03 -14.20
N PRO A 53 10.99 -5.84 -13.51
CA PRO A 53 11.10 -7.26 -13.81
C PRO A 53 9.75 -8.01 -13.74
N LEU A 54 8.91 -7.66 -12.76
CA LEU A 54 7.56 -8.25 -12.64
C LEU A 54 6.69 -7.91 -13.85
N LEU A 55 6.68 -6.64 -14.29
CA LEU A 55 5.87 -6.25 -15.44
C LEU A 55 6.39 -6.84 -16.76
N GLU A 56 7.72 -7.00 -16.90
CA GLU A 56 8.31 -7.71 -18.04
C GLU A 56 7.91 -9.18 -18.06
N GLU A 57 7.85 -9.83 -16.89
CA GLU A 57 7.41 -11.20 -16.76
C GLU A 57 5.91 -11.38 -17.06
N ILE A 58 5.05 -10.48 -16.56
CA ILE A 58 3.62 -10.45 -16.91
C ILE A 58 3.44 -10.30 -18.42
N LYS A 59 4.20 -9.40 -19.07
CA LYS A 59 4.19 -9.25 -20.53
C LYS A 59 4.59 -10.53 -21.24
N SER A 60 5.65 -11.20 -20.77
CA SER A 60 6.14 -12.47 -21.34
C SER A 60 5.07 -13.56 -21.25
N GLU A 61 4.46 -13.74 -20.09
CA GLU A 61 3.42 -14.76 -19.85
C GLU A 61 2.14 -14.50 -20.66
N LEU A 62 1.70 -13.25 -20.75
CA LEU A 62 0.51 -12.89 -21.53
C LEU A 62 0.78 -12.92 -23.06
N GLY A 63 2.04 -12.75 -23.47
CA GLY A 63 2.48 -12.75 -24.85
C GLY A 63 1.97 -11.56 -25.68
N VAL A 64 1.43 -10.53 -25.03
CA VAL A 64 0.84 -9.33 -25.68
C VAL A 64 1.19 -8.07 -24.90
N GLY A 65 0.99 -6.92 -25.54
CA GLY A 65 1.27 -5.62 -24.94
C GLY A 65 2.72 -5.18 -25.02
N PHE A 66 3.00 -4.06 -24.36
CA PHE A 66 4.32 -3.41 -24.36
C PHE A 66 4.65 -2.83 -22.99
N ILE A 67 5.95 -2.62 -22.76
CA ILE A 67 6.47 -1.93 -21.58
C ILE A 67 6.87 -0.52 -21.97
N SER A 68 6.54 0.44 -21.11
CA SER A 68 7.04 1.81 -21.21
C SER A 68 7.50 2.29 -19.85
N THR A 69 8.59 3.04 -19.80
CA THR A 69 9.22 3.48 -18.56
C THR A 69 9.32 5.01 -18.52
N SER A 70 9.20 5.56 -17.33
CA SER A 70 9.61 6.92 -16.99
C SER A 70 10.74 6.86 -15.96
N ARG A 71 11.08 8.00 -15.32
CA ARG A 71 12.13 8.06 -14.30
C ARG A 71 11.87 7.09 -13.13
N ASP A 72 10.66 7.12 -12.59
CA ASP A 72 10.31 6.42 -11.35
C ASP A 72 9.22 5.36 -11.53
N ALA A 73 8.65 5.23 -12.74
CA ALA A 73 7.56 4.30 -13.00
C ALA A 73 7.77 3.45 -14.25
N VAL A 74 7.14 2.29 -14.25
CA VAL A 74 7.04 1.35 -15.36
C VAL A 74 5.57 1.03 -15.61
N ASN A 75 5.18 0.94 -16.87
CA ASN A 75 3.83 0.61 -17.28
C ASN A 75 3.85 -0.60 -18.21
N TYR A 76 3.07 -1.63 -17.89
CA TYR A 76 2.65 -2.65 -18.83
C TYR A 76 1.33 -2.21 -19.46
N SER A 77 1.23 -2.25 -20.79
CA SER A 77 0.08 -1.71 -21.52
C SER A 77 -0.36 -2.61 -22.67
N VAL A 78 -1.69 -2.78 -22.83
CA VAL A 78 -2.31 -3.45 -23.97
C VAL A 78 -3.40 -2.54 -24.55
N SER A 79 -3.27 -2.18 -25.83
CA SER A 79 -4.20 -1.27 -26.52
C SER A 79 -4.78 -1.84 -27.83
N SER A 80 -4.29 -2.99 -28.29
CA SER A 80 -4.83 -3.66 -29.48
C SER A 80 -6.14 -4.36 -29.12
N VAL A 81 -7.24 -4.01 -29.81
CA VAL A 81 -8.57 -4.61 -29.60
C VAL A 81 -8.53 -6.15 -29.67
N PRO A 82 -7.93 -6.78 -30.71
CA PRO A 82 -7.78 -8.23 -30.73
C PRO A 82 -6.98 -8.81 -29.56
N GLN A 83 -5.91 -8.14 -29.14
CA GLN A 83 -5.10 -8.62 -27.99
C GLN A 83 -5.87 -8.49 -26.68
N ILE A 84 -6.56 -7.37 -26.47
CA ILE A 84 -7.41 -7.16 -25.29
C ILE A 84 -8.49 -8.25 -25.23
N LYS A 85 -9.23 -8.44 -26.32
CA LYS A 85 -10.29 -9.44 -26.41
C LYS A 85 -9.80 -10.85 -26.10
N ASN A 86 -8.67 -11.25 -26.69
CA ASN A 86 -8.21 -12.63 -26.63
C ASN A 86 -7.36 -12.97 -25.39
N LYS A 87 -6.78 -11.95 -24.72
CA LYS A 87 -5.84 -12.17 -23.62
C LYS A 87 -6.19 -11.46 -22.33
N ILE A 88 -6.81 -10.28 -22.39
CA ILE A 88 -7.07 -9.46 -21.20
C ILE A 88 -8.48 -9.71 -20.66
N LEU A 89 -9.50 -9.68 -21.52
CA LEU A 89 -10.87 -9.93 -21.09
C LEU A 89 -11.05 -11.29 -20.40
N PRO A 90 -10.49 -12.41 -20.91
CA PRO A 90 -10.70 -13.72 -20.31
C PRO A 90 -10.13 -13.87 -18.88
N LEU A 91 -9.12 -13.07 -18.51
CA LEU A 91 -8.55 -13.10 -17.16
C LEU A 91 -9.59 -12.70 -16.11
N PHE A 92 -10.31 -11.62 -16.41
CA PHE A 92 -11.28 -11.02 -15.49
C PHE A 92 -12.68 -11.65 -15.65
N GLU A 93 -12.91 -12.46 -16.69
CA GLU A 93 -14.08 -13.35 -16.75
C GLU A 93 -13.88 -14.57 -15.83
N GLN A 94 -12.67 -15.14 -15.81
CA GLN A 94 -12.33 -16.26 -14.94
C GLN A 94 -12.23 -15.85 -13.47
N SER A 95 -11.67 -14.66 -13.21
CA SER A 95 -11.57 -14.10 -11.87
C SER A 95 -12.03 -12.64 -11.87
N PRO A 96 -13.32 -12.38 -11.60
CA PRO A 96 -13.86 -11.03 -11.60
C PRO A 96 -13.16 -10.07 -10.63
N LEU A 97 -13.01 -8.81 -11.06
CA LEU A 97 -12.63 -7.67 -10.22
C LEU A 97 -13.77 -7.33 -9.23
N ARG A 98 -13.55 -6.30 -8.40
CA ARG A 98 -14.52 -5.83 -7.41
C ARG A 98 -14.85 -4.35 -7.54
N ALA A 99 -15.99 -3.97 -6.97
CA ALA A 99 -16.44 -2.58 -6.80
C ALA A 99 -16.34 -1.76 -8.09
N GLY A 100 -15.98 -0.48 -8.01
CA GLY A 100 -15.88 0.40 -9.19
C GLY A 100 -14.89 -0.09 -10.25
N LYS A 101 -13.88 -0.90 -9.89
CA LYS A 101 -12.97 -1.50 -10.88
C LYS A 101 -13.69 -2.54 -11.75
N LEU A 102 -14.61 -3.31 -11.17
CA LEU A 102 -15.47 -4.24 -11.92
C LEU A 102 -16.36 -3.49 -12.90
N GLU A 103 -17.00 -2.39 -12.46
CA GLU A 103 -17.85 -1.56 -13.33
C GLU A 103 -17.06 -0.99 -14.51
N SER A 104 -15.88 -0.42 -14.24
CA SER A 104 -14.96 0.05 -15.29
C SER A 104 -14.55 -1.08 -16.24
N TYR A 105 -14.26 -2.27 -15.74
CA TYR A 105 -13.96 -3.43 -16.58
C TYR A 105 -15.15 -3.84 -17.46
N LEU A 106 -16.38 -3.87 -16.93
CA LEU A 106 -17.56 -4.26 -17.71
C LEU A 106 -17.85 -3.27 -18.83
N ILE A 107 -17.71 -1.95 -18.57
CA ILE A 107 -17.81 -0.93 -19.61
C ILE A 107 -16.69 -1.13 -20.65
N PHE A 108 -15.45 -1.34 -20.18
CA PHE A 108 -14.31 -1.56 -21.05
C PHE A 108 -14.50 -2.78 -21.97
N LYS A 109 -14.98 -3.90 -21.42
CA LYS A 109 -15.35 -5.11 -22.16
C LYS A 109 -16.40 -4.80 -23.24
N LYS A 110 -17.50 -4.14 -22.87
CA LYS A 110 -18.56 -3.77 -23.82
C LYS A 110 -18.03 -2.90 -24.96
N VAL A 111 -17.19 -1.91 -24.66
CA VAL A 111 -16.57 -1.06 -25.70
C VAL A 111 -15.69 -1.89 -26.64
N VAL A 112 -14.90 -2.84 -26.13
CA VAL A 112 -14.07 -3.74 -26.95
C VAL A 112 -14.95 -4.61 -27.86
N GLU A 113 -16.07 -5.15 -27.36
CA GLU A 113 -17.03 -5.92 -28.15
C GLU A 113 -17.68 -5.07 -29.25
N MET A 114 -18.12 -3.85 -28.94
CA MET A 114 -18.65 -2.91 -29.93
C MET A 114 -17.60 -2.54 -30.99
N MET A 115 -16.34 -2.43 -30.60
CA MET A 115 -15.24 -2.15 -31.53
C MET A 115 -14.98 -3.33 -32.48
N GLU A 116 -15.02 -4.55 -31.96
CA GLU A 116 -14.94 -5.78 -32.75
C GLU A 116 -16.08 -5.85 -33.79
N ASN A 117 -17.30 -5.49 -33.40
CA ASN A 117 -18.48 -5.43 -34.27
C ASN A 117 -18.50 -4.21 -35.20
N LYS A 118 -17.45 -3.38 -35.18
CA LYS A 118 -17.34 -2.13 -35.96
C LYS A 118 -18.43 -1.08 -35.66
N GLU A 119 -19.15 -1.20 -34.55
CA GLU A 119 -20.23 -0.27 -34.17
C GLU A 119 -19.70 1.16 -33.93
N HIS A 120 -18.45 1.28 -33.46
CA HIS A 120 -17.73 2.55 -33.29
C HIS A 120 -17.54 3.37 -34.59
N LEU A 121 -17.82 2.78 -35.76
CA LEU A 121 -17.78 3.48 -37.06
C LEU A 121 -19.10 4.18 -37.40
N THR A 122 -20.15 3.97 -36.60
CA THR A 122 -21.46 4.63 -36.73
C THR A 122 -21.59 5.74 -35.70
N LYS A 123 -22.42 6.77 -35.98
CA LYS A 123 -22.66 7.86 -35.03
C LYS A 123 -23.30 7.33 -33.75
N GLU A 124 -24.28 6.44 -33.88
CA GLU A 124 -25.05 5.86 -32.79
C GLU A 124 -24.16 4.98 -31.91
N GLY A 125 -23.35 4.10 -32.50
CA GLY A 125 -22.43 3.24 -31.78
C GLY A 125 -21.32 4.03 -31.09
N LEU A 126 -20.76 5.06 -31.76
CA LEU A 126 -19.75 5.92 -31.16
C LEU A 126 -20.33 6.78 -30.02
N ALA A 127 -21.55 7.30 -30.17
CA ALA A 127 -22.24 8.02 -29.10
C ALA A 127 -22.48 7.13 -27.87
N LYS A 128 -22.89 5.87 -28.06
CA LYS A 128 -23.01 4.88 -26.98
C LYS A 128 -21.69 4.66 -26.25
N ILE A 129 -20.60 4.46 -26.99
CA ILE A 129 -19.25 4.29 -26.42
C ILE A 129 -18.84 5.53 -25.60
N ILE A 130 -19.04 6.74 -26.16
CA ILE A 130 -18.77 8.00 -25.45
C ILE A 130 -19.56 8.01 -24.14
N ASN A 131 -20.88 7.87 -24.19
CA ASN A 131 -21.72 7.96 -22.99
C ASN A 131 -21.33 6.93 -21.92
N MET A 132 -21.19 5.64 -22.27
CA MET A 132 -20.79 4.60 -21.32
C MET A 132 -19.43 4.90 -20.68
N SER A 133 -18.45 5.33 -21.49
CA SER A 133 -17.10 5.54 -20.98
C SER A 133 -17.01 6.67 -19.93
N TYR A 134 -17.96 7.61 -19.90
CA TYR A 134 -18.01 8.67 -18.88
C TYR A 134 -18.57 8.20 -17.54
N PHE A 135 -19.12 6.98 -17.47
CA PHE A 135 -19.46 6.31 -16.20
C PHE A 135 -18.29 5.45 -15.67
N MET A 136 -17.17 5.36 -16.39
CA MET A 136 -15.96 4.70 -15.89
C MET A 136 -15.23 5.61 -14.91
N ASN A 137 -14.70 5.04 -13.83
CA ASN A 137 -13.82 5.68 -12.83
C ASN A 137 -14.35 7.04 -12.30
N THR A 138 -14.81 7.02 -11.05
CA THR A 138 -15.30 8.20 -10.30
C THR A 138 -14.27 9.33 -10.14
N ALA A 139 -12.98 8.99 -10.15
CA ALA A 139 -11.87 9.95 -10.00
C ALA A 139 -11.30 10.49 -11.33
N SER A 140 -12.06 10.42 -12.43
CA SER A 140 -11.57 10.85 -13.75
C SER A 140 -11.68 12.37 -13.98
N SER A 141 -10.81 12.92 -14.83
CA SER A 141 -10.91 14.32 -15.31
C SER A 141 -11.99 14.53 -16.37
N ARG A 142 -12.89 13.56 -16.54
CA ARG A 142 -13.96 13.60 -17.55
C ARG A 142 -15.08 14.49 -17.06
N THR A 143 -15.41 15.52 -17.84
CA THR A 143 -16.52 16.44 -17.52
C THR A 143 -17.69 16.25 -18.49
N ASN A 144 -18.88 16.66 -18.07
CA ASN A 144 -20.03 16.66 -18.98
C ASN A 144 -19.79 17.53 -20.23
N ASP A 145 -19.04 18.62 -20.11
CA ASP A 145 -18.72 19.49 -21.24
C ASP A 145 -17.84 18.77 -22.27
N ASN A 146 -16.79 18.08 -21.82
CA ASN A 146 -15.96 17.27 -22.70
C ASN A 146 -16.80 16.19 -23.40
N ARG A 147 -17.78 15.58 -22.70
CA ARG A 147 -18.69 14.59 -23.29
C ARG A 147 -19.53 15.21 -24.40
N GLN A 148 -20.15 16.36 -24.13
CA GLN A 148 -20.98 17.08 -25.10
C GLN A 148 -20.17 17.53 -26.31
N GLU A 149 -18.92 17.97 -26.12
CA GLU A 149 -18.01 18.33 -27.21
C GLU A 149 -17.77 17.15 -28.15
N LEU A 150 -17.52 15.96 -27.60
CA LEU A 150 -17.33 14.73 -28.40
C LEU A 150 -18.60 14.36 -29.17
N LEU A 151 -19.78 14.43 -28.53
CA LEU A 151 -21.07 14.14 -29.19
C LEU A 151 -21.39 15.13 -30.31
N LYS A 152 -21.17 16.43 -30.07
CA LYS A 152 -21.33 17.48 -31.06
C LYS A 152 -20.39 17.26 -32.25
N ARG A 153 -19.14 16.87 -32.00
CA ARG A 153 -18.14 16.63 -33.05
C ARG A 153 -18.56 15.52 -34.02
N ILE A 154 -19.18 14.46 -33.53
CA ILE A 154 -19.68 13.36 -34.39
C ILE A 154 -21.04 13.68 -35.02
N GLY A 155 -21.61 14.87 -34.71
CA GLY A 155 -22.91 15.30 -35.18
C GLY A 155 -24.03 14.37 -34.72
N PHE A 156 -24.01 13.98 -33.43
CA PHE A 156 -25.04 13.17 -32.80
C PHE A 156 -25.93 14.05 -31.91
N GLU A 157 -27.22 14.09 -32.24
CA GLU A 157 -28.24 14.90 -31.53
C GLU A 157 -29.30 14.04 -30.84
N GLY A 158 -29.19 12.70 -30.92
CA GLY A 158 -30.15 11.76 -30.36
C GLY A 158 -29.96 11.51 -28.85
N ILE A 159 -30.90 10.80 -28.26
CA ILE A 159 -30.75 10.22 -26.93
C ILE A 159 -30.04 8.87 -27.10
N SER A 160 -28.97 8.66 -26.34
CA SER A 160 -28.32 7.36 -26.24
C SER A 160 -28.76 6.72 -24.94
N GLU A 161 -29.60 5.69 -25.03
CA GLU A 161 -29.93 4.88 -23.86
C GLU A 161 -28.65 4.21 -23.33
N ILE A 162 -28.41 4.37 -22.04
CA ILE A 162 -27.32 3.70 -21.34
C ILE A 162 -27.85 2.34 -20.92
N GLU A 163 -27.37 1.29 -21.57
CA GLU A 163 -27.70 -0.08 -21.21
C GLU A 163 -27.26 -0.32 -19.75
N LYS A 164 -28.17 -0.82 -18.92
CA LYS A 164 -27.87 -1.12 -17.52
C LYS A 164 -26.83 -2.24 -17.48
N LEU A 165 -25.70 -1.99 -16.81
CA LEU A 165 -24.66 -3.01 -16.63
C LEU A 165 -25.21 -4.17 -15.80
N THR A 166 -25.05 -5.39 -16.30
CA THR A 166 -25.32 -6.60 -15.54
C THR A 166 -24.07 -6.96 -14.75
N ILE A 167 -24.17 -6.87 -13.42
CA ILE A 167 -23.08 -7.27 -12.53
C ILE A 167 -23.15 -8.79 -12.35
N PRO A 168 -22.08 -9.55 -12.65
CA PRO A 168 -22.08 -10.98 -12.44
C PRO A 168 -22.11 -11.32 -10.94
N THR A 169 -22.64 -12.50 -10.60
CA THR A 169 -22.48 -13.05 -9.25
C THR A 169 -21.01 -13.33 -9.00
N LEU A 170 -20.48 -12.82 -7.89
CA LEU A 170 -19.06 -12.91 -7.55
C LEU A 170 -18.82 -14.04 -6.55
N SER A 171 -17.91 -14.94 -6.88
CA SER A 171 -17.34 -15.88 -5.89
C SER A 171 -16.50 -15.13 -4.86
N PRO A 172 -16.40 -15.59 -3.60
CA PRO A 172 -15.51 -14.99 -2.60
C PRO A 172 -14.06 -14.88 -3.08
N ILE A 173 -13.33 -13.85 -2.63
CA ILE A 173 -11.89 -13.76 -2.92
C ILE A 173 -11.13 -14.98 -2.38
N ASN A 174 -10.08 -15.36 -3.09
CA ASN A 174 -9.15 -16.42 -2.71
C ASN A 174 -7.77 -15.86 -2.39
N LEU A 175 -6.86 -16.72 -1.91
CA LEU A 175 -5.51 -16.32 -1.54
C LEU A 175 -4.75 -15.62 -2.66
N ASP A 176 -4.86 -16.09 -3.90
CA ASP A 176 -4.13 -15.52 -5.01
C ASP A 176 -4.58 -14.09 -5.32
N PHE A 177 -5.89 -13.84 -5.28
CA PHE A 177 -6.41 -12.48 -5.38
C PHE A 177 -5.85 -11.59 -4.26
N ILE A 178 -5.82 -12.09 -3.03
CA ILE A 178 -5.29 -11.36 -1.87
C ILE A 178 -3.79 -11.08 -2.03
N ARG A 179 -3.02 -12.02 -2.58
CA ARG A 179 -1.59 -11.84 -2.88
C ARG A 179 -1.39 -10.74 -3.90
N GLY A 180 -2.11 -10.77 -5.01
CA GLY A 180 -2.05 -9.71 -6.01
C GLY A 180 -2.42 -8.34 -5.43
N LEU A 181 -3.49 -8.28 -4.64
CA LEU A 181 -3.91 -7.04 -3.97
C LEU A 181 -2.85 -6.55 -2.98
N THR A 182 -2.21 -7.48 -2.26
CA THR A 182 -1.12 -7.19 -1.31
C THR A 182 0.13 -6.70 -2.03
N ASP A 183 0.49 -7.29 -3.16
CA ASP A 183 1.63 -6.89 -3.98
C ASP A 183 1.49 -5.47 -4.53
N GLY A 184 0.27 -4.97 -4.73
CA GLY A 184 0.05 -3.55 -5.04
C GLY A 184 -0.08 -2.68 -3.77
N ASP A 185 -1.15 -2.88 -3.02
CA ASP A 185 -1.60 -1.95 -1.96
C ASP A 185 -1.37 -2.44 -0.53
N GLY A 186 -0.78 -3.62 -0.36
CA GLY A 186 -0.47 -4.17 0.96
C GLY A 186 0.73 -3.49 1.62
N SER A 187 0.75 -3.50 2.95
CA SER A 187 1.89 -3.01 3.73
C SER A 187 2.08 -3.82 5.01
N PHE A 188 3.35 -4.09 5.31
CA PHE A 188 3.81 -4.73 6.53
C PHE A 188 4.61 -3.72 7.34
N PHE A 189 4.32 -3.60 8.63
CA PHE A 189 4.89 -2.54 9.46
C PHE A 189 5.19 -3.01 10.87
N ILE A 190 6.36 -2.59 11.39
CA ILE A 190 6.71 -2.68 12.81
C ILE A 190 6.92 -1.25 13.34
N GLY A 191 6.10 -0.87 14.31
CA GLY A 191 6.14 0.41 15.01
C GLY A 191 6.78 0.27 16.38
N PHE A 192 7.57 1.27 16.76
CA PHE A 192 8.12 1.38 18.10
C PHE A 192 7.56 2.63 18.77
N HIS A 193 7.00 2.47 19.96
CA HIS A 193 6.34 3.53 20.71
C HIS A 193 7.27 4.06 21.81
N SER A 194 7.02 5.29 22.26
CA SER A 194 7.82 5.97 23.27
C SER A 194 7.89 5.19 24.59
N ASN A 195 6.77 4.62 25.00
CA ASN A 195 6.64 3.77 26.19
C ASN A 195 7.29 2.37 26.04
N GLY A 196 8.08 2.13 24.99
CA GLY A 196 8.76 0.87 24.74
C GLY A 196 7.89 -0.23 24.13
N ARG A 197 6.60 0.02 23.90
CA ARG A 197 5.73 -0.95 23.21
C ARG A 197 6.15 -1.11 21.75
N ILE A 198 6.11 -2.34 21.27
CA ILE A 198 6.32 -2.68 19.85
C ILE A 198 4.98 -3.14 19.27
N THR A 199 4.61 -2.59 18.11
CA THR A 199 3.40 -2.97 17.39
C THR A 199 3.75 -3.53 16.03
N ALA A 200 3.13 -4.64 15.64
CA ALA A 200 3.16 -5.14 14.28
C ALA A 200 1.81 -4.85 13.61
N SER A 201 1.81 -4.53 12.31
CA SER A 201 0.58 -4.46 11.54
C SER A 201 0.75 -4.94 10.11
N TYR A 202 -0.29 -5.62 9.63
CA TYR A 202 -0.54 -5.85 8.21
C TYR A 202 -1.74 -5.01 7.79
N THR A 203 -1.59 -4.28 6.69
CA THR A 203 -2.63 -3.36 6.19
C THR A 203 -2.81 -3.47 4.69
N VAL A 204 -4.04 -3.24 4.23
CA VAL A 204 -4.36 -3.01 2.82
C VAL A 204 -5.22 -1.77 2.76
N ILE A 205 -4.87 -0.82 1.90
CA ILE A 205 -5.60 0.44 1.72
C ILE A 205 -6.23 0.45 0.34
N GLN A 206 -7.50 0.85 0.27
CA GLN A 206 -8.23 1.00 -0.99
C GLN A 206 -9.02 2.32 -0.96
N GLU A 207 -9.51 2.76 -2.11
CA GLU A 207 -10.51 3.85 -2.15
C GLU A 207 -11.74 3.46 -1.32
N SER A 208 -12.40 4.43 -0.67
CA SER A 208 -13.58 4.15 0.17
C SER A 208 -14.74 3.52 -0.61
N SER A 209 -14.84 3.79 -1.91
CA SER A 209 -15.81 3.13 -2.81
C SER A 209 -15.56 1.62 -2.99
N CYS A 210 -14.36 1.15 -2.63
CA CYS A 210 -13.96 -0.26 -2.65
C CYS A 210 -13.93 -0.90 -1.25
N LYS A 211 -14.60 -0.30 -0.25
CA LYS A 211 -14.60 -0.79 1.15
C LYS A 211 -15.04 -2.25 1.28
N ASN A 212 -15.97 -2.71 0.46
CA ASN A 212 -16.43 -4.10 0.44
C ASN A 212 -15.30 -5.10 0.11
N VAL A 213 -14.30 -4.70 -0.68
CA VAL A 213 -13.11 -5.54 -0.94
C VAL A 213 -12.33 -5.78 0.35
N LEU A 214 -12.23 -4.76 1.20
CA LEU A 214 -11.56 -4.85 2.49
C LEU A 214 -12.35 -5.69 3.50
N GLU A 215 -13.68 -5.66 3.42
CA GLU A 215 -14.57 -6.53 4.22
C GLU A 215 -14.43 -8.00 3.83
N GLU A 216 -14.23 -8.30 2.54
CA GLU A 216 -13.90 -9.65 2.09
C GLU A 216 -12.56 -10.15 2.70
N LEU A 217 -11.58 -9.27 2.94
CA LEU A 217 -10.34 -9.65 3.65
C LEU A 217 -10.59 -10.04 5.11
N VAL A 218 -11.46 -9.31 5.82
CA VAL A 218 -11.86 -9.65 7.20
C VAL A 218 -12.47 -11.05 7.23
N ASN A 219 -13.38 -11.33 6.30
CA ASN A 219 -14.05 -12.62 6.20
C ASN A 219 -13.08 -13.74 5.84
N TYR A 220 -12.17 -13.50 4.90
CA TYR A 220 -11.19 -14.49 4.46
C TYR A 220 -10.21 -14.88 5.58
N PHE A 221 -9.61 -13.89 6.26
CA PHE A 221 -8.62 -14.15 7.30
C PHE A 221 -9.25 -14.50 8.66
N GLY A 222 -10.53 -14.18 8.88
CA GLY A 222 -11.19 -14.35 10.18
C GLY A 222 -10.56 -13.48 11.28
N CYS A 223 -9.99 -12.33 10.90
CA CYS A 223 -9.39 -11.34 11.81
C CYS A 223 -9.29 -9.97 11.14
N GLY A 224 -8.84 -8.97 11.91
CA GLY A 224 -8.67 -7.60 11.42
C GLY A 224 -9.97 -6.80 11.42
N LYS A 225 -9.84 -5.52 11.08
CA LYS A 225 -10.96 -4.55 11.02
C LYS A 225 -10.77 -3.61 9.84
N VAL A 226 -11.89 -3.07 9.35
CA VAL A 226 -11.91 -2.03 8.31
C VAL A 226 -12.20 -0.68 8.95
N TYR A 227 -11.40 0.31 8.60
CA TYR A 227 -11.52 1.69 9.08
C TYR A 227 -11.66 2.64 7.89
N ASP A 228 -12.52 3.64 8.01
CA ASP A 228 -12.55 4.76 7.07
C ASP A 228 -11.48 5.78 7.49
N LEU A 229 -10.66 6.20 6.54
CA LEU A 229 -9.57 7.14 6.79
C LEU A 229 -10.06 8.55 6.50
N SER A 230 -10.70 9.20 7.47
CA SER A 230 -11.42 10.48 7.31
C SER A 230 -10.65 11.63 6.63
N SER A 231 -9.31 11.63 6.71
CA SER A 231 -8.44 12.60 6.04
C SER A 231 -8.21 12.31 4.55
N SER A 232 -8.74 11.19 4.04
CA SER A 232 -8.57 10.71 2.67
C SER A 232 -9.87 10.09 2.16
N LYS A 233 -10.03 9.95 0.83
CA LYS A 233 -11.15 9.19 0.25
C LYS A 233 -10.81 7.69 0.20
N SER A 234 -10.30 7.16 1.30
CA SER A 234 -9.75 5.81 1.39
C SER A 234 -10.23 5.10 2.66
N SER A 235 -10.22 3.77 2.60
CA SER A 235 -10.49 2.89 3.73
C SER A 235 -9.33 1.91 3.88
N ARG A 236 -9.13 1.40 5.09
CA ARG A 236 -8.00 0.54 5.45
C ARG A 236 -8.48 -0.72 6.15
N TYR A 237 -8.16 -1.89 5.60
CA TYR A 237 -8.13 -3.14 6.35
C TYR A 237 -6.85 -3.20 7.17
N GLN A 238 -6.94 -3.60 8.43
CA GLN A 238 -5.80 -3.66 9.32
C GLN A 238 -5.91 -4.76 10.37
N VAL A 239 -4.81 -5.50 10.54
CA VAL A 239 -4.57 -6.48 11.61
C VAL A 239 -3.41 -5.97 12.45
N GLU A 240 -3.62 -5.77 13.76
CA GLU A 240 -2.57 -5.33 14.71
C GLU A 240 -2.37 -6.31 15.86
N ASN A 241 -3.28 -7.28 16.05
CA ASN A 241 -3.12 -8.29 17.07
C ASN A 241 -1.98 -9.24 16.66
N LEU A 242 -0.91 -9.30 17.45
CA LEU A 242 0.28 -10.10 17.13
C LEU A 242 -0.05 -11.59 16.96
N ASN A 243 -0.94 -12.15 17.79
CA ASN A 243 -1.35 -13.55 17.64
C ASN A 243 -2.11 -13.79 16.34
N ASP A 244 -3.00 -12.88 15.92
CA ASP A 244 -3.66 -13.00 14.61
C ASP A 244 -2.64 -12.85 13.46
N ILE A 245 -1.68 -11.94 13.58
CA ILE A 245 -0.62 -11.78 12.56
C ILE A 245 0.19 -13.08 12.43
N CYS A 246 0.68 -13.62 13.55
CA CYS A 246 1.53 -14.82 13.56
C CYS A 246 0.78 -16.07 13.12
N ASN A 247 -0.48 -16.24 13.53
CA ASN A 247 -1.21 -17.51 13.32
C ASN A 247 -2.18 -17.49 12.15
N LYS A 248 -2.62 -16.31 11.69
CA LYS A 248 -3.59 -16.19 10.59
C LYS A 248 -3.02 -15.49 9.36
N ILE A 249 -2.16 -14.48 9.51
CA ILE A 249 -1.65 -13.72 8.35
C ILE A 249 -0.37 -14.32 7.77
N ILE A 250 0.67 -14.46 8.60
CA ILE A 250 2.00 -14.93 8.17
C ILE A 250 1.94 -16.29 7.45
N PRO A 251 1.17 -17.30 7.90
CA PRO A 251 1.12 -18.60 7.24
C PRO A 251 0.70 -18.53 5.77
N HIS A 252 -0.22 -17.62 5.42
CA HIS A 252 -0.72 -17.50 4.06
C HIS A 252 0.35 -17.01 3.07
N PHE A 253 1.22 -16.09 3.48
CA PHE A 253 2.23 -15.49 2.61
C PHE A 253 3.58 -16.21 2.66
N LYS A 254 3.83 -17.02 3.70
CA LYS A 254 5.06 -17.83 3.82
C LYS A 254 5.14 -18.92 2.75
N ASP A 255 4.01 -19.60 2.52
CA ASP A 255 3.92 -20.70 1.55
C ASP A 255 3.60 -20.21 0.13
N ASN A 256 3.18 -18.94 -0.02
CA ASN A 256 2.75 -18.35 -1.29
C ASN A 256 3.39 -16.96 -1.49
N MET A 257 4.58 -16.95 -2.08
CA MET A 257 5.47 -15.79 -2.14
C MET A 257 4.84 -14.59 -2.88
N LEU A 258 4.94 -13.40 -2.28
CA LEU A 258 4.71 -12.13 -2.98
C LEU A 258 5.73 -11.94 -4.11
N LEU A 259 5.36 -11.20 -5.16
CA LEU A 259 6.12 -11.09 -6.41
C LEU A 259 6.73 -9.69 -6.64
N THR A 260 6.52 -8.74 -5.73
CA THR A 260 7.15 -7.41 -5.71
C THR A 260 8.25 -7.29 -4.64
N GLU A 261 8.85 -6.10 -4.48
CA GLU A 261 9.75 -5.80 -3.35
C GLU A 261 9.11 -6.09 -1.97
N LYS A 262 7.77 -6.15 -1.89
CA LYS A 262 7.05 -6.50 -0.66
C LYS A 262 7.34 -7.91 -0.16
N LYS A 263 7.84 -8.81 -1.01
CA LYS A 263 8.32 -10.13 -0.56
C LYS A 263 9.43 -9.99 0.48
N THR A 264 10.43 -9.16 0.21
CA THR A 264 11.53 -8.90 1.14
C THR A 264 11.00 -8.24 2.41
N HIS A 265 10.04 -7.33 2.28
CA HIS A 265 9.43 -6.66 3.43
C HIS A 265 8.69 -7.66 4.33
N PHE A 266 7.93 -8.57 3.72
CA PHE A 266 7.23 -9.65 4.40
C PHE A 266 8.19 -10.58 5.13
N ASP A 267 9.28 -11.03 4.48
CA ASP A 267 10.23 -11.96 5.11
C ASP A 267 10.84 -11.35 6.40
N LEU A 268 11.25 -10.08 6.33
CA LEU A 268 11.78 -9.33 7.47
C LEU A 268 10.71 -9.10 8.55
N PHE A 269 9.48 -8.80 8.14
CA PHE A 269 8.33 -8.60 9.03
C PHE A 269 7.98 -9.89 9.78
N ALA A 270 7.92 -11.03 9.08
CA ALA A 270 7.59 -12.31 9.66
C ALA A 270 8.63 -12.72 10.71
N LYS A 271 9.93 -12.55 10.39
CA LYS A 271 11.01 -12.81 11.35
C LYS A 271 10.92 -11.88 12.57
N ALA A 272 10.64 -10.60 12.37
CA ALA A 272 10.46 -9.66 13.48
C ALA A 272 9.27 -10.04 14.37
N CYS A 273 8.14 -10.43 13.78
CA CYS A 273 6.97 -10.88 14.53
C CYS A 273 7.25 -12.14 15.35
N GLU A 274 7.99 -13.11 14.80
CA GLU A 274 8.42 -14.32 15.52
C GLU A 274 9.29 -13.98 16.75
N LEU A 275 10.28 -13.09 16.60
CA LEU A 275 11.10 -12.61 17.72
C LEU A 275 10.27 -11.88 18.78
N ILE A 276 9.29 -11.08 18.36
CA ILE A 276 8.39 -10.39 19.30
C ILE A 276 7.53 -11.42 20.03
N GLN A 277 6.94 -12.38 19.32
CA GLN A 277 6.08 -13.44 19.85
C GLN A 277 6.81 -14.30 20.90
N ASN A 278 8.08 -14.60 20.66
CA ASN A 278 8.93 -15.39 21.56
C ASN A 278 9.51 -14.58 22.73
N GLY A 279 9.20 -13.27 22.81
CA GLY A 279 9.65 -12.42 23.91
C GLY A 279 11.10 -11.91 23.77
N SER A 280 11.77 -12.13 22.63
CA SER A 280 13.17 -11.72 22.41
C SER A 280 13.39 -10.22 22.57
N HIS A 281 12.37 -9.41 22.30
CA HIS A 281 12.36 -7.95 22.49
C HIS A 281 12.61 -7.48 23.93
N LYS A 282 12.55 -8.39 24.91
CA LYS A 282 12.86 -8.11 26.32
C LYS A 282 14.37 -8.04 26.61
N SER A 283 15.20 -8.63 25.73
CA SER A 283 16.67 -8.54 25.82
C SER A 283 17.20 -7.40 24.95
N LYS A 284 18.37 -6.85 25.30
CA LYS A 284 19.03 -5.82 24.48
C LYS A 284 19.32 -6.37 23.08
N GLU A 285 19.85 -7.58 23.01
CA GLU A 285 20.28 -8.25 21.79
C GLU A 285 19.09 -8.52 20.87
N GLY A 286 18.00 -9.09 21.41
CA GLY A 286 16.80 -9.37 20.63
C GLY A 286 16.07 -8.10 20.18
N LEU A 287 16.04 -7.04 20.99
CA LEU A 287 15.48 -5.76 20.58
C LEU A 287 16.31 -5.12 19.44
N MET A 288 17.63 -5.18 19.54
CA MET A 288 18.55 -4.71 18.48
C MET A 288 18.35 -5.48 17.18
N GLU A 289 18.16 -6.80 17.24
CA GLU A 289 17.85 -7.61 16.06
C GLU A 289 16.53 -7.17 15.41
N ILE A 290 15.47 -6.98 16.20
CA ILE A 290 14.16 -6.53 15.69
C ILE A 290 14.28 -5.17 14.98
N ILE A 291 15.07 -4.25 15.54
CA ILE A 291 15.32 -2.93 14.93
C ILE A 291 16.07 -3.05 13.62
N ASN A 292 17.12 -3.88 13.58
CA ASN A 292 17.87 -4.13 12.36
C ASN A 292 16.97 -4.66 11.24
N LEU A 293 16.13 -5.67 11.53
CA LEU A 293 15.14 -6.19 10.57
C LEU A 293 14.18 -5.10 10.10
N THR A 294 13.69 -4.31 11.04
CA THR A 294 12.66 -3.30 10.82
C THR A 294 13.14 -2.11 9.98
N TYR A 295 14.37 -1.63 10.18
CA TYR A 295 14.94 -0.54 9.37
C TYR A 295 15.32 -1.03 7.96
N ASN A 296 15.77 -2.27 7.84
CA ASN A 296 16.08 -2.89 6.54
C ASN A 296 14.81 -3.18 5.70
N MET A 297 13.63 -3.20 6.33
CA MET A 297 12.35 -3.42 5.64
C MET A 297 11.99 -2.30 4.66
N ASN A 298 12.21 -1.03 5.02
CA ASN A 298 11.79 0.12 4.20
C ASN A 298 12.94 1.10 3.91
N LYS A 299 14.05 0.61 3.34
CA LYS A 299 15.18 1.44 2.87
C LYS A 299 15.68 2.40 3.96
N ASP A 300 16.34 1.84 4.98
CA ASP A 300 16.85 2.57 6.15
C ASP A 300 15.78 3.29 6.98
N GLY A 301 14.58 2.72 7.04
CA GLY A 301 13.49 3.26 7.83
C GLY A 301 12.89 4.55 7.26
N LYS A 302 12.89 4.73 5.94
CA LYS A 302 12.25 5.88 5.29
C LYS A 302 10.83 6.08 5.85
N GLY A 303 10.56 7.29 6.36
CA GLY A 303 9.29 7.66 6.99
C GLY A 303 9.22 7.45 8.51
N ARG A 304 10.27 6.91 9.14
CA ARG A 304 10.41 6.87 10.60
C ARG A 304 10.85 8.23 11.13
N LYS A 305 10.39 8.58 12.34
CA LYS A 305 10.76 9.82 13.03
C LYS A 305 12.23 9.83 13.47
N LEU A 306 12.71 8.68 13.96
CA LEU A 306 14.07 8.49 14.42
C LEU A 306 14.86 7.70 13.38
N THR A 307 16.13 8.05 13.21
CA THR A 307 17.11 7.23 12.50
C THR A 307 17.40 5.95 13.27
N LYS A 308 18.04 4.99 12.61
CA LYS A 308 18.44 3.72 13.23
C LYS A 308 19.39 3.96 14.40
N GLU A 309 20.39 4.84 14.20
CA GLU A 309 21.41 5.16 15.19
C GLU A 309 20.82 5.86 16.42
N GLU A 310 19.92 6.83 16.21
CA GLU A 310 19.18 7.48 17.30
C GLU A 310 18.41 6.46 18.14
N TYR A 311 17.75 5.50 17.48
CA TYR A 311 17.00 4.45 18.19
C TYR A 311 17.91 3.49 18.98
N ILE A 312 19.06 3.14 18.40
CA ILE A 312 20.06 2.29 19.06
C ILE A 312 20.59 2.99 20.31
N ASN A 313 20.96 4.27 20.22
CA ASN A 313 21.48 5.04 21.35
C ASN A 313 20.48 5.11 22.52
N LEU A 314 19.19 5.31 22.23
CA LEU A 314 18.14 5.29 23.25
C LEU A 314 18.05 3.94 23.99
N ILE A 315 18.23 2.84 23.27
CA ILE A 315 18.23 1.50 23.87
C ILE A 315 19.46 1.28 24.74
N GLU A 316 20.62 1.70 24.26
CA GLU A 316 21.85 1.56 25.02
C GLU A 316 21.76 2.29 26.37
N LEU A 317 21.17 3.48 26.39
CA LEU A 317 20.92 4.24 27.60
C LEU A 317 19.95 3.50 28.53
N LYS A 318 18.84 2.97 28.01
CA LYS A 318 17.84 2.21 28.78
C LYS A 318 18.42 0.96 29.45
N PHE A 319 19.29 0.20 28.76
CA PHE A 319 19.89 -1.01 29.31
C PHE A 319 21.12 -0.75 30.19
N LYS A 320 21.77 0.42 30.05
CA LYS A 320 22.81 0.89 30.99
C LYS A 320 22.20 1.31 32.33
N SER A 321 21.04 1.98 32.33
CA SER A 321 20.38 2.46 33.55
C SER A 321 19.62 1.38 34.35
N SER A 322 19.39 0.19 33.77
CA SER A 322 18.70 -0.94 34.41
C SER A 322 19.66 -1.99 35.00
N SER A 323 20.98 -1.78 34.93
CA SER A 323 21.96 -2.49 35.76
C SER A 323 22.02 -1.82 37.13
N PRO A 324 22.01 -2.54 38.26
CA PRO A 324 22.12 -1.89 39.56
C PRO A 324 23.48 -1.18 39.64
N LEU A 325 23.44 0.15 39.70
CA LEU A 325 24.59 0.96 40.11
C LEU A 325 24.92 0.55 41.55
N ASN A 326 25.79 -0.44 41.71
CA ASN A 326 26.54 -0.68 42.94
C ASN A 326 27.53 0.47 43.11
N ILE A 327 27.02 1.63 43.49
CA ILE A 327 27.81 2.69 44.10
C ILE A 327 26.99 3.14 45.30
N VAL A 328 27.13 2.40 46.41
CA VAL A 328 26.84 2.93 47.74
C VAL A 328 28.20 3.36 48.30
N PRO A 329 28.55 4.67 48.29
CA PRO A 329 29.49 5.16 49.27
C PRO A 329 28.80 5.08 50.63
N LYS A 330 29.46 4.46 51.61
CA LYS A 330 29.02 4.49 53.00
C LYS A 330 28.78 5.94 53.41
N LEU A 331 27.54 6.29 53.72
CA LEU A 331 27.22 7.47 54.50
C LEU A 331 27.28 7.03 55.97
N GLU A 332 28.26 7.56 56.69
CA GLU A 332 28.22 7.57 58.15
C GLU A 332 26.99 8.36 58.60
N ASP A 333 26.35 7.85 59.66
CA ASP A 333 25.22 8.46 60.33
C ASP A 333 25.47 9.96 60.59
N ASN A 334 24.58 10.82 60.08
CA ASN A 334 23.96 11.90 60.84
C ASN A 334 22.95 12.72 60.01
N ASN A 335 21.82 12.98 60.67
CA ASN A 335 20.75 13.95 60.37
C ASN A 335 19.72 13.63 59.28
N TYR A 336 18.50 13.43 59.79
CA TYR A 336 17.24 13.54 59.08
C TYR A 336 17.05 14.93 58.47
N GLY A 337 16.66 14.95 57.19
CA GLY A 337 15.83 16.00 56.60
C GLY A 337 16.53 16.88 55.58
N GLU A 338 16.38 16.54 54.30
CA GLU A 338 16.17 17.54 53.25
C GLU A 338 15.51 16.88 52.03
N ILE A 339 14.43 17.51 51.56
CA ILE A 339 13.70 17.15 50.35
C ILE A 339 14.62 17.47 49.18
N VAL A 340 15.03 16.44 48.43
CA VAL A 340 15.78 16.63 47.19
C VAL A 340 14.83 17.30 46.19
N ASP A 341 15.11 18.56 45.88
CA ASP A 341 14.43 19.33 44.85
C ASP A 341 14.68 18.68 43.48
N TYR A 342 13.66 17.97 42.98
CA TYR A 342 13.70 17.21 41.73
C TYR A 342 13.97 18.10 40.51
N ASP A 343 13.59 19.38 40.58
CA ASP A 343 13.81 20.32 39.48
C ASP A 343 15.29 20.69 39.35
N SER A 344 16.02 20.74 40.46
CA SER A 344 17.47 20.98 40.47
C SER A 344 18.27 19.81 39.89
N ALA A 345 17.89 18.56 40.20
CA ALA A 345 18.52 17.36 39.62
C ALA A 345 18.21 17.20 38.11
N ARG A 346 17.00 17.59 37.68
CA ARG A 346 16.58 17.61 36.27
C ARG A 346 17.36 18.63 35.45
N GLU A 347 17.56 19.83 35.98
CA GLU A 347 18.37 20.89 35.34
C GLU A 347 19.82 20.45 35.17
N GLU A 348 20.39 19.72 36.14
CA GLU A 348 21.77 19.24 36.10
C GLU A 348 21.97 18.15 35.02
N ILE A 349 21.04 17.20 34.90
CA ILE A 349 21.03 16.17 33.85
C ILE A 349 20.82 16.80 32.46
N LEU A 350 19.93 17.78 32.34
CA LEU A 350 19.72 18.52 31.08
C LEU A 350 20.95 19.34 30.67
N LYS A 351 21.70 19.86 31.65
CA LYS A 351 22.96 20.57 31.42
C LYS A 351 24.07 19.62 30.99
N GLU A 352 24.16 18.42 31.56
CA GLU A 352 25.07 17.37 31.10
C GLU A 352 24.75 16.92 29.66
N LEU A 353 23.49 16.63 29.35
CA LEU A 353 23.04 16.24 28.00
C LEU A 353 23.35 17.32 26.94
N LYS A 354 23.14 18.60 27.28
CA LYS A 354 23.53 19.73 26.41
C LYS A 354 25.03 19.80 26.22
N THR A 355 25.82 19.50 27.25
CA THR A 355 27.29 19.57 27.17
C THR A 355 27.86 18.44 26.32
N THR A 356 27.32 17.22 26.43
CA THR A 356 27.73 16.06 25.63
C THR A 356 27.35 16.21 24.15
N LEU A 357 26.15 16.74 23.86
CA LEU A 357 25.70 17.00 22.48
C LEU A 357 26.44 18.15 21.78
N ILE A 358 27.10 19.04 22.53
CA ILE A 358 27.92 20.13 21.99
C ILE A 358 29.37 19.68 21.78
N THR A 359 29.86 18.69 22.53
CA THR A 359 31.26 18.21 22.43
C THR A 359 31.48 17.28 21.24
N ASP A 360 30.46 16.49 20.87
CA ASP A 360 30.45 15.78 19.59
C ASP A 360 29.86 16.70 18.52
N LYS A 361 30.70 17.22 17.60
CA LYS A 361 30.33 18.18 16.54
C LYS A 361 29.18 17.69 15.63
N ILE A 362 27.94 17.79 16.10
CA ILE A 362 26.74 17.71 15.29
C ILE A 362 26.24 19.15 15.16
N GLU A 363 26.53 19.79 14.03
CA GLU A 363 25.85 21.03 13.66
C GLU A 363 24.36 20.72 13.42
N LEU A 364 23.56 20.87 14.47
CA LEU A 364 22.10 20.76 14.43
C LEU A 364 21.51 22.08 13.92
N SER A 365 21.23 22.13 12.63
CA SER A 365 20.67 23.31 11.93
C SER A 365 19.18 23.55 12.19
N ASP A 366 18.53 22.83 13.13
CA ASP A 366 17.08 22.95 13.30
C ASP A 366 16.63 22.81 14.76
N LYS A 367 16.56 23.95 15.44
CA LYS A 367 16.12 24.10 16.84
C LYS A 367 14.71 23.55 17.10
N SER A 368 13.88 23.50 16.05
CA SER A 368 12.50 22.98 16.07
C SER A 368 12.41 21.47 16.35
N LYS A 369 13.41 20.68 15.94
CA LYS A 369 13.46 19.23 16.22
C LYS A 369 13.76 18.91 17.68
N LEU A 370 14.54 19.78 18.34
CA LEU A 370 14.92 19.61 19.75
C LEU A 370 13.73 19.85 20.68
N GLU A 371 12.87 20.82 20.37
CA GLU A 371 11.65 21.08 21.14
C GLU A 371 10.66 19.90 21.07
N SER A 372 10.61 19.18 19.94
CA SER A 372 9.80 17.96 19.80
C SER A 372 10.32 16.73 20.56
N LEU A 373 11.60 16.74 20.97
CA LEU A 373 12.21 15.71 21.82
C LEU A 373 11.97 15.99 23.32
N ILE A 374 11.68 17.24 23.69
CA ILE A 374 11.41 17.68 25.07
C ILE A 374 9.99 17.32 25.51
N ASP A 375 9.02 17.26 24.58
CA ASP A 375 7.66 16.76 24.84
C ASP A 375 7.58 15.22 24.99
N PHE A 376 8.73 14.53 24.94
CA PHE A 376 8.81 13.09 25.21
C PHE A 376 8.83 12.88 26.73
N ASP A 377 7.67 12.62 27.31
CA ASP A 377 7.53 12.38 28.74
C ASP A 377 8.22 11.07 29.15
N PHE A 378 9.41 11.18 29.73
CA PHE A 378 10.20 10.07 30.26
C PHE A 378 9.69 9.56 31.62
N THR A 379 8.71 10.23 32.26
CA THR A 379 8.25 9.83 33.59
C THR A 379 7.49 8.50 33.60
N ASP A 380 6.86 8.12 32.48
CA ASP A 380 6.12 6.84 32.36
C ASP A 380 7.02 5.61 32.16
N ILE A 381 8.31 5.79 31.86
CA ILE A 381 9.26 4.68 31.63
C ILE A 381 9.89 4.18 32.94
N ILE A 382 9.84 4.97 34.00
CA ILE A 382 10.56 4.70 35.26
C ILE A 382 9.63 4.16 36.36
N ASN A 383 8.31 4.32 36.23
CA ASN A 383 7.36 3.94 37.28
C ASN A 383 6.30 2.95 36.82
N LYS A 384 6.66 1.66 36.73
CA LYS A 384 5.82 0.54 37.19
C LYS A 384 6.60 -0.80 37.12
N PRO A 385 6.42 -1.67 38.13
CA PRO A 385 7.22 -2.90 38.32
C PRO A 385 7.08 -3.92 37.19
#